data_AF-A0A8T6G9H0-F1
#
_entry.id   AF-A0A8T6G9H0-F1
#
_cell.length_a   1.000
_cell.length_b   1.000
_cell.length_c   1.000
_cell.angle_alpha   90.00
_cell.angle_beta   90.00
_cell.angle_gamma   90.00
#
_symmetry.space_group_name_H-M   'P 1'
#
loop_
_entity.id
_entity.type
_entity.pdbx_description
1 polymer ?
#
loop_
_entity_poly.entity_id
_entity_poly.type
_entity_poly.pdbx_seq_one_letter_code
_entity_poly.pdbx_strand_id
1 'polypeptide(L)'
;MRRMAKNGIKEWYYGYKLHVICDAYYGIPLHAILTAANRWDGHLLKPLVEETLKRYPWLAPRYLLADKGYDDTKNFLWLDSIGITPIIAVRKPVKAKDGKRRTYKAEIEGPYGKYTESFNVDGYPVCPCGRVMRYVGTDSTHGHSFKCPRDRRHSEKVLSPLSCGDEYWIKPKGKLVRIMGVLPRFSKRWKELYKLRQTIERFFGSAKRSRVLDRHHFLSMDKVAIHTQTSLLTYSVTMLARLIYGDYERIRHMRM
;
A
#
# COMPACT_ATOMS: atom_id res chain seq x y z
N MET A 1 -4.71 -23.38 4.75
CA MET A 1 -5.57 -22.17 4.70
C MET A 1 -7.02 -22.60 4.49
N ARG A 2 -7.98 -22.02 5.22
CA ARG A 2 -9.43 -22.32 5.07
C ARG A 2 -9.99 -21.42 3.96
N ARG A 3 -10.60 -21.99 2.93
CA ARG A 3 -11.40 -21.23 1.96
C ARG A 3 -12.76 -21.93 1.84
N MET A 4 -13.84 -21.16 1.74
CA MET A 4 -15.13 -21.72 1.37
C MET A 4 -15.06 -22.11 -0.10
N ALA A 5 -15.28 -23.39 -0.41
CA ALA A 5 -15.55 -23.82 -1.77
C ALA A 5 -16.80 -23.10 -2.28
N LYS A 6 -16.94 -22.95 -3.60
CA LYS A 6 -18.16 -22.38 -4.22
C LYS A 6 -19.46 -23.10 -3.80
N ASN A 7 -19.33 -24.32 -3.25
CA ASN A 7 -20.41 -25.20 -2.85
C ASN A 7 -20.66 -25.19 -1.32
N GLY A 8 -20.06 -24.27 -0.56
CA GLY A 8 -20.27 -24.15 0.90
C GLY A 8 -19.45 -25.11 1.77
N ILE A 9 -18.73 -26.06 1.17
CA ILE A 9 -17.84 -26.99 1.88
C ILE A 9 -16.51 -26.29 2.24
N LYS A 10 -16.02 -26.51 3.46
CA LYS A 10 -14.74 -25.98 3.93
C LYS A 10 -13.61 -26.89 3.47
N GLU A 11 -12.84 -26.43 2.49
CA GLU A 11 -11.69 -27.16 1.99
C GLU A 11 -10.39 -26.67 2.67
N TRP A 12 -9.51 -27.62 2.95
CA TRP A 12 -8.18 -27.36 3.49
C TRP A 12 -7.17 -27.38 2.37
N TYR A 13 -6.57 -26.21 2.12
CA TYR A 13 -5.48 -26.09 1.17
C TYR A 13 -4.15 -26.02 1.90
N TYR A 14 -3.25 -26.95 1.54
CA TYR A 14 -1.84 -26.84 1.83
C TYR A 14 -1.21 -25.84 0.85
N GLY A 15 -0.33 -24.97 1.32
CA GLY A 15 0.26 -23.97 0.45
C GLY A 15 1.28 -23.08 1.13
N TYR A 16 2.01 -22.37 0.29
CA TYR A 16 3.07 -21.46 0.67
C TYR A 16 2.77 -20.05 0.16
N LYS A 17 3.38 -19.06 0.78
CA LYS A 17 3.34 -17.67 0.36
C LYS A 17 4.76 -17.19 0.15
N LEU A 18 4.98 -16.62 -1.02
CA LEU A 18 6.23 -15.97 -1.37
C LEU A 18 6.03 -14.46 -1.31
N HIS A 19 6.75 -13.81 -0.41
CA HIS A 19 6.79 -12.36 -0.25
C HIS A 19 8.06 -11.85 -0.93
N VAL A 20 7.94 -10.92 -1.88
CA VAL A 20 9.07 -10.41 -2.66
C VAL A 20 9.07 -8.89 -2.58
N ILE A 21 10.26 -8.32 -2.44
CA ILE A 21 10.52 -6.91 -2.71
C ILE A 21 11.40 -6.81 -3.94
N CYS A 22 11.00 -5.97 -4.88
CA CYS A 22 11.68 -5.77 -6.15
C CYS A 22 11.78 -4.28 -6.45
N ASP A 23 12.66 -3.92 -7.38
CA ASP A 23 12.65 -2.56 -7.91
C ASP A 23 11.34 -2.30 -8.69
N ALA A 24 10.90 -1.04 -8.71
CA ALA A 24 9.60 -0.67 -9.27
C ALA A 24 9.59 -0.57 -10.80
N TYR A 25 10.75 -0.50 -11.46
CA TYR A 25 10.87 -0.20 -12.88
C TYR A 25 11.12 -1.44 -13.73
N TYR A 26 12.07 -2.27 -13.30
CA TYR A 26 12.52 -3.47 -13.99
C TYR A 26 11.96 -4.75 -13.35
N GLY A 27 11.57 -4.71 -12.07
CA GLY A 27 11.00 -5.86 -11.37
C GLY A 27 12.02 -6.89 -10.93
N ILE A 28 13.29 -6.51 -10.83
CA ILE A 28 14.38 -7.33 -10.32
C ILE A 28 14.12 -7.59 -8.84
N PRO A 29 13.95 -8.86 -8.42
CA PRO A 29 13.76 -9.20 -7.02
C PRO A 29 15.03 -8.93 -6.22
N LEU A 30 14.92 -8.14 -5.16
CA LEU A 30 16.03 -7.80 -4.26
C LEU A 30 16.08 -8.74 -3.05
N HIS A 31 14.91 -9.09 -2.52
CA HIS A 31 14.79 -10.02 -1.41
C HIS A 31 13.45 -10.76 -1.45
N ALA A 32 13.43 -11.95 -0.87
CA ALA A 32 12.24 -12.78 -0.82
C ALA A 32 12.17 -13.59 0.48
N ILE A 33 10.97 -13.70 1.05
CA ILE A 33 10.67 -14.49 2.23
C ILE A 33 9.58 -15.51 1.87
N LEU A 34 9.88 -16.79 2.09
CA LEU A 34 8.91 -17.88 1.94
C LEU A 34 8.27 -18.17 3.29
N THR A 35 6.94 -18.25 3.35
CA THR A 35 6.22 -18.62 4.55
C THR A 35 5.14 -19.66 4.26
N ALA A 36 4.68 -20.37 5.28
CA ALA A 36 3.49 -21.20 5.18
C ALA A 36 2.24 -20.32 4.98
N ALA A 37 1.24 -20.80 4.24
CA ALA A 37 0.07 -20.01 3.87
C ALA A 37 -0.81 -19.53 5.02
N ASN A 38 -0.64 -20.07 6.24
CA ASN A 38 -1.34 -19.63 7.44
C ASN A 38 -0.76 -18.36 8.07
N ARG A 39 0.45 -17.93 7.68
CA ARG A 39 1.07 -16.71 8.21
C ARG A 39 0.38 -15.46 7.66
N TRP A 40 0.32 -14.43 8.50
CA TRP A 40 -0.32 -13.16 8.20
C TRP A 40 0.63 -12.21 7.46
N ASP A 41 0.21 -11.74 6.29
CA ASP A 41 1.08 -11.00 5.35
C ASP A 41 1.53 -9.64 5.90
N GLY A 42 0.68 -8.99 6.71
CA GLY A 42 0.92 -7.64 7.21
C GLY A 42 2.18 -7.51 8.07
N HIS A 43 2.59 -8.58 8.76
CA HIS A 43 3.81 -8.60 9.58
C HIS A 43 5.10 -8.79 8.77
N LEU A 44 5.01 -9.14 7.49
CA LEU A 44 6.18 -9.48 6.67
C LEU A 44 6.75 -8.29 5.91
N LEU A 45 6.07 -7.14 5.88
CA LEU A 45 6.60 -5.93 5.24
C LEU A 45 7.90 -5.47 5.91
N LYS A 46 7.87 -5.32 7.23
CA LYS A 46 9.02 -4.81 8.00
C LYS A 46 10.24 -5.71 7.85
N PRO A 47 10.18 -7.04 8.10
CA PRO A 47 11.31 -7.95 7.89
C PRO A 47 11.85 -7.91 6.45
N LEU A 48 10.95 -7.86 5.46
CA LEU A 48 11.34 -7.84 4.05
C LEU A 48 12.14 -6.58 3.70
N VAL A 49 11.75 -5.43 4.23
CA VAL A 49 12.46 -4.15 4.03
C VAL A 49 13.76 -4.11 4.83
N GLU A 50 13.76 -4.49 6.12
CA GLU A 50 14.95 -4.49 6.97
C GLU A 50 16.07 -5.36 6.39
N GLU A 51 15.76 -6.60 6.00
CA GLU A 51 16.74 -7.50 5.39
C GLU A 51 17.25 -6.98 4.04
N THR A 52 16.40 -6.29 3.27
CA THR A 52 16.80 -5.68 2.00
C THR A 52 17.78 -4.53 2.21
N LEU A 53 17.49 -3.62 3.14
CA LEU A 53 18.35 -2.48 3.43
C LEU A 53 19.65 -2.92 4.10
N LYS A 54 19.61 -3.96 4.94
CA LYS A 54 20.81 -4.58 5.52
C LYS A 54 21.70 -5.20 4.45
N ARG A 55 21.10 -5.88 3.45
CA ARG A 55 21.83 -6.50 2.34
C ARG A 55 22.40 -5.46 1.37
N TYR A 56 21.69 -4.36 1.17
CA TYR A 56 22.07 -3.29 0.24
C TYR A 56 22.11 -1.93 0.97
N PRO A 57 23.16 -1.65 1.77
CA PRO A 57 23.23 -0.42 2.57
C PRO A 57 23.22 0.87 1.75
N TRP A 58 23.60 0.80 0.47
CA TRP A 58 23.55 1.92 -0.48
C TRP A 58 22.14 2.21 -1.03
N LEU A 59 21.17 1.32 -0.80
CA LEU A 59 19.81 1.49 -1.29
C LEU A 59 19.04 2.47 -0.39
N ALA A 60 18.71 3.65 -0.93
CA ALA A 60 17.94 4.68 -0.24
C ALA A 60 16.59 4.92 -0.97
N PRO A 61 15.58 4.04 -0.80
CA PRO A 61 14.33 4.15 -1.54
C PRO A 61 13.46 5.26 -0.95
N ARG A 62 13.04 6.21 -1.78
CA ARG A 62 12.12 7.28 -1.35
C ARG A 62 10.69 6.78 -1.11
N TYR A 63 10.27 5.76 -1.84
CA TYR A 63 8.91 5.24 -1.84
C TYR A 63 8.89 3.73 -1.70
N LEU A 64 7.94 3.19 -0.95
CA LEU A 64 7.62 1.77 -0.94
C LEU A 64 6.20 1.55 -1.42
N LEU A 65 6.04 0.67 -2.41
CA LEU A 65 4.76 0.37 -3.02
C LEU A 65 4.28 -1.00 -2.57
N ALA A 66 3.05 -1.10 -2.06
CA ALA A 66 2.51 -2.37 -1.63
C ALA A 66 1.00 -2.50 -1.87
N ASP A 67 0.54 -3.73 -1.97
CA ASP A 67 -0.88 -4.06 -2.08
C ASP A 67 -1.63 -3.73 -0.76
N LYS A 68 -2.96 -3.63 -0.83
CA LYS A 68 -3.85 -3.52 0.33
C LYS A 68 -3.65 -4.64 1.36
N GLY A 69 -3.05 -5.76 0.97
CA GLY A 69 -2.58 -6.80 1.89
C GLY A 69 -1.71 -6.27 3.04
N TYR A 70 -0.91 -5.23 2.78
CA TYR A 70 0.04 -4.64 3.74
C TYR A 70 -0.49 -3.42 4.49
N ASP A 71 -1.77 -3.14 4.34
CA ASP A 71 -2.44 -2.01 4.98
C ASP A 71 -2.58 -2.19 6.50
N ASP A 72 -1.57 -1.74 7.24
CA ASP A 72 -1.51 -1.70 8.69
C ASP A 72 -0.89 -0.39 9.16
N THR A 73 -1.50 0.28 10.14
CA THR A 73 -0.98 1.52 10.74
C THR A 73 0.47 1.38 11.20
N LYS A 74 0.86 0.22 11.74
CA LYS A 74 2.25 -0.04 12.17
C LYS A 74 3.24 0.03 11.01
N ASN A 75 2.86 -0.49 9.84
CA ASN A 75 3.71 -0.44 8.64
C ASN A 75 3.89 1.00 8.16
N PHE A 76 2.81 1.80 8.13
CA PHE A 76 2.89 3.21 7.74
C PHE A 76 3.80 4.02 8.67
N LEU A 77 3.61 3.90 9.98
CA LEU A 77 4.41 4.62 10.97
C LEU A 77 5.88 4.21 10.93
N TRP A 78 6.15 2.90 10.79
CA TRP A 78 7.51 2.40 10.73
C TRP A 78 8.25 2.88 9.46
N LEU A 79 7.60 2.81 8.29
CA LEU A 79 8.20 3.31 7.05
C LEU A 79 8.51 4.81 7.12
N ASP A 80 7.59 5.59 7.66
CA ASP A 80 7.78 7.03 7.88
C ASP A 80 8.96 7.31 8.82
N SER A 81 9.10 6.51 9.90
CA SER A 81 10.21 6.65 10.85
C SER A 81 11.60 6.40 10.27
N ILE A 82 11.69 5.66 9.16
CA ILE A 82 12.94 5.40 8.43
C ILE A 82 13.05 6.23 7.14
N GLY A 83 12.19 7.23 6.96
CA GLY A 83 12.22 8.17 5.83
C GLY A 83 11.66 7.63 4.51
N ILE A 84 10.96 6.49 4.52
CA ILE A 84 10.37 5.89 3.33
C ILE A 84 8.89 6.24 3.26
N THR A 85 8.44 6.87 2.16
CA THR A 85 7.03 7.22 1.99
C THR A 85 6.20 5.99 1.54
N PRO A 86 5.19 5.55 2.32
CA PRO A 86 4.34 4.41 1.96
C PRO A 86 3.31 4.75 0.88
N ILE A 87 3.34 4.00 -0.22
CA ILE A 87 2.35 4.01 -1.31
C ILE A 87 1.57 2.69 -1.26
N ILE A 88 0.73 2.56 -0.24
CA ILE A 88 -0.04 1.35 0.06
C ILE A 88 -1.54 1.65 -0.09
N ALA A 89 -2.26 0.81 -0.83
CA ALA A 89 -3.71 0.93 -0.94
C ALA A 89 -4.38 0.59 0.40
N VAL A 90 -5.35 1.39 0.82
CA VAL A 90 -6.10 1.10 2.04
C VAL A 90 -7.23 0.11 1.79
N ARG A 91 -7.37 -0.87 2.68
CA ARG A 91 -8.54 -1.72 2.82
C ARG A 91 -9.72 -0.83 3.19
N LYS A 92 -10.66 -0.71 2.27
CA LYS A 92 -11.93 -0.03 2.54
C LYS A 92 -12.67 -0.81 3.64
N PRO A 93 -13.28 -0.13 4.63
CA PRO A 93 -14.14 -0.81 5.58
C PRO A 93 -15.27 -1.54 4.83
N VAL A 94 -15.64 -2.72 5.33
CA VAL A 94 -16.77 -3.49 4.79
C VAL A 94 -18.03 -2.61 4.83
N LYS A 95 -18.84 -2.63 3.77
CA LYS A 95 -20.09 -1.86 3.68
C LYS A 95 -20.92 -2.07 4.96
N ALA A 96 -21.53 -1.00 5.48
CA ALA A 96 -22.61 -1.17 6.45
C ALA A 96 -23.70 -2.06 5.82
N LYS A 97 -24.36 -2.92 6.61
CA LYS A 97 -25.48 -3.75 6.12
C LYS A 97 -26.62 -2.90 5.54
N ASP A 98 -26.61 -1.62 5.86
CA ASP A 98 -27.65 -0.61 5.73
C ASP A 98 -27.38 0.40 4.60
N GLY A 99 -26.48 0.07 3.65
CA GLY A 99 -26.33 0.79 2.37
C GLY A 99 -25.72 2.19 2.43
N LYS A 100 -25.59 2.81 3.61
CA LYS A 100 -24.96 4.13 3.79
C LYS A 100 -23.43 4.07 3.62
N ARG A 101 -22.85 5.04 2.90
CA ARG A 101 -21.39 5.25 2.85
C ARG A 101 -20.92 5.62 4.27
N ARG A 102 -20.20 4.73 4.96
CA ARG A 102 -19.65 5.04 6.30
C ARG A 102 -18.69 6.21 6.19
N THR A 103 -18.94 7.26 6.96
CA THR A 103 -17.88 8.14 7.44
C THR A 103 -17.22 7.46 8.65
N TYR A 104 -15.93 7.70 8.87
CA TYR A 104 -15.28 7.29 10.10
C TYR A 104 -14.81 8.54 10.85
N LYS A 105 -14.95 8.49 12.18
CA LYS A 105 -14.44 9.54 13.06
C LYS A 105 -13.01 9.20 13.45
N ALA A 106 -12.11 10.17 13.37
CA ALA A 106 -10.75 10.03 13.88
C ALA A 106 -10.40 11.28 14.70
N GLU A 107 -9.72 11.06 15.82
CA GLU A 107 -9.07 12.14 16.54
C GLU A 107 -7.91 12.68 15.71
N ILE A 108 -7.89 13.99 15.57
CA ILE A 108 -6.86 14.75 14.87
C ILE A 108 -6.24 15.71 15.87
N GLU A 109 -4.94 15.91 15.76
CA GLU A 109 -4.24 17.02 16.37
C GLU A 109 -3.89 18.02 15.27
N GLY A 110 -4.59 19.15 15.26
CA GLY A 110 -4.41 20.24 14.29
C GLY A 110 -3.84 21.50 14.94
N PRO A 111 -3.71 22.61 14.18
CA PRO A 111 -3.23 23.89 14.72
C PRO A 111 -4.11 24.45 15.86
N TYR A 112 -5.35 23.96 15.97
CA TYR A 112 -6.31 24.36 17.01
C TYR A 112 -6.45 23.34 18.16
N GLY A 113 -5.49 22.40 18.28
CA GLY A 113 -5.50 21.36 19.32
C GLY A 113 -6.09 20.02 18.86
N LYS A 114 -6.55 19.20 19.82
CA LYS A 114 -7.12 17.86 19.57
C LYS A 114 -8.63 17.93 19.40
N TYR A 115 -9.14 17.38 18.30
CA TYR A 115 -10.58 17.30 18.05
C TYR A 115 -10.91 16.11 17.14
N THR A 116 -12.17 15.65 17.20
CA THR A 116 -12.64 14.49 16.44
C THR A 116 -13.31 14.94 15.16
N GLU A 117 -12.83 14.46 14.01
CA GLU A 117 -13.38 14.81 12.71
C GLU A 117 -13.90 13.63 11.91
N SER A 118 -14.85 13.93 11.04
CA SER A 118 -15.47 12.94 10.16
C SER A 118 -14.77 12.89 8.81
N PHE A 119 -14.39 11.69 8.40
CA PHE A 119 -13.77 11.44 7.11
C PHE A 119 -14.63 10.53 6.25
N ASN A 120 -14.63 10.74 4.94
CA ASN A 120 -15.25 9.83 4.00
C ASN A 120 -14.40 8.55 3.82
N VAL A 121 -14.94 7.58 3.07
CA VAL A 121 -14.28 6.28 2.79
C VAL A 121 -12.92 6.39 2.11
N ASP A 122 -12.65 7.51 1.43
CA ASP A 122 -11.41 7.76 0.70
C ASP A 122 -10.41 8.59 1.53
N GLY A 123 -10.79 9.00 2.75
CA GLY A 123 -9.93 9.71 3.69
C GLY A 123 -10.00 11.23 3.65
N TYR A 124 -11.02 11.80 3.00
CA TYR A 124 -11.24 13.25 2.99
C TYR A 124 -12.07 13.70 4.18
N PRO A 125 -11.71 14.82 4.83
CA PRO A 125 -12.55 15.41 5.85
C PRO A 125 -13.90 15.84 5.25
N VAL A 126 -14.95 15.76 6.06
CA VAL A 126 -16.31 16.16 5.73
C VAL A 126 -16.59 17.46 6.49
N CYS A 127 -16.90 18.56 5.78
CA CYS A 127 -17.27 19.83 6.42
C CYS A 127 -18.54 19.62 7.25
N PRO A 128 -18.78 20.40 8.32
CA PRO A 128 -20.05 20.39 9.05
C PRO A 128 -21.31 20.54 8.17
N CYS A 129 -21.19 21.12 6.98
CA CYS A 129 -22.28 21.19 6.01
C CYS A 129 -22.60 19.88 5.26
N GLY A 130 -21.95 18.77 5.62
CA GLY A 130 -22.16 17.45 5.04
C GLY A 130 -21.45 17.21 3.70
N ARG A 131 -20.66 18.17 3.19
CA ARG A 131 -19.91 18.01 1.94
C ARG A 131 -18.47 17.56 2.21
N VAL A 132 -17.97 16.68 1.34
CA VAL A 132 -16.56 16.28 1.32
C VAL A 132 -15.70 17.49 0.93
N MET A 133 -14.66 17.79 1.69
CA MET A 133 -13.78 18.92 1.41
C MET A 133 -12.88 18.66 0.19
N ARG A 134 -12.53 19.72 -0.53
CA ARG A 134 -11.57 19.71 -1.64
C ARG A 134 -10.16 19.85 -1.06
N TYR A 135 -9.21 19.04 -1.53
CA TYR A 135 -7.81 19.22 -1.21
C TYR A 135 -7.21 20.43 -1.92
N VAL A 136 -6.44 21.24 -1.19
CA VAL A 136 -5.80 22.45 -1.70
C VAL A 136 -4.30 22.25 -1.88
N GLY A 137 -3.62 21.72 -0.85
CA GLY A 137 -2.17 21.63 -0.87
C GLY A 137 -1.59 20.93 0.35
N THR A 138 -0.26 20.87 0.43
CA THR A 138 0.45 20.37 1.60
C THR A 138 1.56 21.33 1.98
N ASP A 139 1.82 21.42 3.28
CA ASP A 139 2.89 22.17 3.91
C ASP A 139 3.61 21.28 4.92
N SER A 140 4.92 21.50 5.08
CA SER A 140 5.76 20.74 6.01
C SER A 140 5.39 20.95 7.48
N THR A 141 4.93 22.15 7.81
CA THR A 141 4.58 22.54 9.18
C THR A 141 3.17 22.03 9.51
N HIS A 142 2.20 22.40 8.68
CA HIS A 142 0.77 22.23 8.95
C HIS A 142 0.15 20.95 8.36
N GLY A 143 0.84 20.25 7.46
CA GLY A 143 0.36 18.99 6.87
C GLY A 143 -0.47 19.23 5.61
N HIS A 144 -1.68 18.69 5.55
CA HIS A 144 -2.57 18.75 4.39
C HIS A 144 -3.65 19.80 4.57
N SER A 145 -3.85 20.62 3.54
CA SER A 145 -4.86 21.66 3.49
C SER A 145 -6.10 21.23 2.70
N PHE A 146 -7.28 21.57 3.23
CA PHE A 146 -8.57 21.32 2.65
C PHE A 146 -9.45 22.57 2.69
N LYS A 147 -10.29 22.77 1.66
CA LYS A 147 -11.31 23.81 1.64
C LYS A 147 -12.69 23.21 1.37
N CYS A 148 -13.71 23.78 2.02
CA CYS A 148 -15.08 23.43 1.70
C CYS A 148 -15.36 23.80 0.22
N PRO A 149 -16.04 22.95 -0.57
CA PRO A 149 -16.43 23.31 -1.94
C PRO A 149 -17.47 24.43 -2.02
N ARG A 150 -18.01 24.86 -0.87
CA ARG A 150 -18.98 25.95 -0.77
C ARG A 150 -18.27 27.18 -0.24
N ASP A 151 -18.19 28.23 -1.06
CA ASP A 151 -17.52 29.51 -0.75
C ASP A 151 -18.32 30.43 0.20
N ARG A 152 -19.44 29.97 0.76
CA ARG A 152 -20.26 30.77 1.68
C ARG A 152 -20.04 30.32 3.13
N ARG A 153 -19.63 31.26 4.00
CA ARG A 153 -19.64 31.09 5.45
C ARG A 153 -21.05 30.69 5.88
N HIS A 154 -21.20 29.55 6.54
CA HIS A 154 -22.48 29.20 7.17
C HIS A 154 -22.62 30.03 8.45
N SER A 155 -23.75 30.70 8.61
CA SER A 155 -24.05 31.63 9.70
C SER A 155 -24.59 30.96 10.97
N GLU A 156 -24.40 29.66 11.15
CA GLU A 156 -24.89 28.97 12.36
C GLU A 156 -23.78 28.20 13.03
N LYS A 157 -23.59 28.56 14.32
CA LYS A 157 -22.65 28.03 15.28
C LYS A 157 -22.65 26.49 15.28
N VAL A 158 -21.75 25.89 14.52
CA VAL A 158 -21.28 24.54 14.82
C VAL A 158 -19.99 24.72 15.59
N LEU A 159 -19.93 24.17 16.80
CA LEU A 159 -18.75 24.10 17.69
C LEU A 159 -17.66 23.17 17.10
N SER A 160 -17.33 23.36 15.82
CA SER A 160 -16.17 22.77 15.16
C SER A 160 -15.30 23.93 14.70
N PRO A 161 -13.97 23.89 14.89
CA PRO A 161 -13.05 24.88 14.32
C PRO A 161 -13.10 24.92 12.77
N LEU A 162 -13.88 24.04 12.11
CA LEU A 162 -14.23 24.13 10.70
C LEU A 162 -15.46 25.02 10.46
N SER A 163 -15.24 26.32 10.34
CA SER A 163 -16.16 27.18 9.59
C SER A 163 -16.07 26.83 8.10
N CYS A 164 -17.18 26.46 7.45
CA CYS A 164 -17.16 26.25 6.01
C CYS A 164 -16.79 27.57 5.31
N GLY A 165 -15.73 27.55 4.49
CA GLY A 165 -15.15 28.71 3.81
C GLY A 165 -13.66 28.89 4.12
N ASP A 166 -13.22 28.49 5.31
CA ASP A 166 -11.82 28.60 5.70
C ASP A 166 -10.97 27.41 5.26
N GLU A 167 -9.67 27.68 5.16
CA GLU A 167 -8.66 26.67 4.88
C GLU A 167 -8.39 25.84 6.13
N TYR A 168 -8.55 24.53 6.00
CA TYR A 168 -8.50 23.58 7.09
C TYR A 168 -7.26 22.69 6.97
N TRP A 169 -6.40 22.75 7.98
CA TRP A 169 -5.11 22.07 8.00
C TRP A 169 -5.11 20.85 8.93
N ILE A 170 -4.62 19.73 8.40
CA ILE A 170 -4.54 18.44 9.11
C ILE A 170 -3.11 17.92 9.04
N LYS A 171 -2.48 17.70 10.20
CA LYS A 171 -1.24 16.93 10.30
C LYS A 171 -1.55 15.49 10.72
N PRO A 172 -1.38 14.49 9.83
CA PRO A 172 -1.74 13.11 10.14
C PRO A 172 -0.88 12.54 11.28
N LYS A 173 -1.52 11.94 12.29
CA LYS A 173 -0.86 11.22 13.38
C LYS A 173 -1.54 9.88 13.67
N GLY A 174 -0.79 8.93 14.24
CA GLY A 174 -1.30 7.62 14.63
C GLY A 174 -2.04 6.90 13.50
N LYS A 175 -3.29 6.47 13.77
CA LYS A 175 -4.14 5.78 12.78
C LYS A 175 -4.46 6.61 11.54
N LEU A 176 -4.35 7.94 11.61
CA LEU A 176 -4.65 8.81 10.49
C LEU A 176 -3.55 8.77 9.41
N VAL A 177 -2.30 8.45 9.76
CA VAL A 177 -1.18 8.32 8.79
C VAL A 177 -1.47 7.23 7.75
N ARG A 178 -2.10 6.14 8.17
CA ARG A 178 -2.61 5.08 7.27
C ARG A 178 -3.56 5.64 6.24
N ILE A 179 -4.36 6.65 6.59
CA ILE A 179 -5.44 7.14 5.74
C ILE A 179 -5.01 8.35 4.91
N MET A 180 -4.23 9.22 5.52
CA MET A 180 -3.69 10.43 4.96
C MET A 180 -2.19 10.40 5.21
N GLY A 181 -1.43 9.81 4.28
CA GLY A 181 0.03 9.80 4.35
C GLY A 181 0.62 11.13 3.88
N VAL A 182 1.95 11.27 3.93
CA VAL A 182 2.68 12.47 3.46
C VAL A 182 2.35 12.79 2.01
N LEU A 183 2.25 11.79 1.13
CA LEU A 183 1.73 11.97 -0.22
C LEU A 183 0.24 11.62 -0.26
N PRO A 184 -0.67 12.59 -0.52
CA PRO A 184 -2.10 12.33 -0.53
C PRO A 184 -2.46 11.33 -1.64
N ARG A 185 -3.28 10.33 -1.31
CA ARG A 185 -3.59 9.21 -2.22
C ARG A 185 -4.30 9.57 -3.52
N PHE A 186 -5.12 10.61 -3.46
CA PHE A 186 -5.87 11.08 -4.62
C PHE A 186 -5.01 11.90 -5.58
N SER A 187 -3.82 12.35 -5.13
CA SER A 187 -2.90 13.12 -5.96
C SER A 187 -2.52 12.33 -7.21
N LYS A 188 -2.35 13.05 -8.32
CA LYS A 188 -1.91 12.45 -9.59
C LYS A 188 -0.61 11.66 -9.39
N ARG A 189 0.33 12.26 -8.67
CA ARG A 189 1.63 11.66 -8.31
C ARG A 189 1.48 10.35 -7.55
N TRP A 190 0.60 10.27 -6.54
CA TRP A 190 0.39 9.01 -5.81
C TRP A 190 -0.17 7.92 -6.73
N LYS A 191 -1.14 8.26 -7.59
CA LYS A 191 -1.72 7.33 -8.56
C LYS A 191 -0.69 6.84 -9.57
N GLU A 192 0.19 7.74 -10.05
CA GLU A 192 1.29 7.39 -10.96
C GLU A 192 2.30 6.46 -10.30
N LEU A 193 2.73 6.76 -9.07
CA LEU A 193 3.58 5.86 -8.30
C LEU A 193 2.89 4.51 -8.11
N TYR A 194 1.66 4.48 -7.60
CA TYR A 194 0.95 3.22 -7.33
C TYR A 194 0.76 2.34 -8.57
N LYS A 195 0.69 2.93 -9.78
CA LYS A 195 0.68 2.16 -11.05
C LYS A 195 1.96 1.34 -11.26
N LEU A 196 3.11 1.78 -10.76
CA LEU A 196 4.37 1.02 -10.85
C LEU A 196 4.31 -0.32 -10.11
N ARG A 197 3.34 -0.52 -9.20
CA ARG A 197 3.09 -1.83 -8.58
C ARG A 197 2.80 -2.93 -9.62
N GLN A 198 2.32 -2.59 -10.82
CA GLN A 198 2.12 -3.58 -11.88
C GLN A 198 3.39 -4.38 -12.21
N THR A 199 4.58 -3.80 -11.98
CA THR A 199 5.86 -4.47 -12.18
C THR A 199 5.96 -5.76 -11.36
N ILE A 200 5.58 -5.73 -10.07
CA ILE A 200 5.62 -6.94 -9.22
C ILE A 200 4.56 -7.96 -9.65
N GLU A 201 3.41 -7.51 -10.15
CA GLU A 201 2.38 -8.41 -10.70
C GLU A 201 2.87 -9.13 -11.96
N ARG A 202 3.60 -8.42 -12.83
CA ARG A 202 4.24 -9.01 -14.02
C ARG A 202 5.31 -10.01 -13.63
N PHE A 203 6.15 -9.67 -12.63
CA PHE A 203 7.11 -10.62 -12.04
C PHE A 203 6.40 -11.90 -11.59
N PHE A 204 5.37 -11.81 -10.75
CA PHE A 204 4.65 -13.01 -10.27
C PHE A 204 3.94 -13.75 -11.41
N GLY A 205 3.37 -13.04 -12.39
CA GLY A 205 2.77 -13.66 -13.57
C GLY A 205 3.79 -14.45 -14.39
N SER A 206 4.97 -13.89 -14.62
CA SER A 206 6.08 -14.56 -15.31
C SER A 206 6.57 -15.77 -14.50
N ALA A 207 6.82 -15.59 -13.20
CA ALA A 207 7.35 -16.64 -12.34
C ALA A 207 6.37 -17.83 -12.20
N LYS A 208 5.06 -17.60 -12.18
CA LYS A 208 4.06 -18.67 -12.20
C LYS A 208 4.06 -19.45 -13.52
N ARG A 209 4.03 -18.74 -14.66
CA ARG A 209 3.97 -19.38 -15.99
C ARG A 209 5.25 -20.13 -16.35
N SER A 210 6.38 -19.45 -16.27
CA SER A 210 7.67 -19.94 -16.77
C SER A 210 8.44 -20.78 -15.76
N ARG A 211 8.19 -20.58 -14.46
CA ARG A 211 8.96 -21.22 -13.37
C ARG A 211 8.10 -22.06 -12.44
N VAL A 212 6.82 -22.23 -12.75
CA VAL A 212 5.92 -23.23 -12.12
C VAL A 212 5.76 -23.02 -10.61
N LEU A 213 5.93 -21.78 -10.12
CA LEU A 213 5.82 -21.46 -8.69
C LEU A 213 4.43 -21.71 -8.09
N ASP A 214 3.39 -21.86 -8.91
CA ASP A 214 2.01 -22.16 -8.47
C ASP A 214 1.54 -23.59 -8.79
N ARG A 215 2.35 -24.38 -9.49
CA ARG A 215 2.02 -25.75 -9.93
C ARG A 215 3.07 -26.78 -9.51
N HIS A 216 3.89 -26.46 -8.51
CA HIS A 216 4.88 -27.39 -7.97
C HIS A 216 4.22 -28.45 -7.07
N HIS A 217 4.84 -29.62 -6.97
CA HIS A 217 4.35 -30.74 -6.15
C HIS A 217 5.15 -30.92 -4.85
N PHE A 218 6.04 -29.97 -4.53
CA PHE A 218 6.87 -30.03 -3.33
C PHE A 218 6.06 -29.79 -2.05
N LEU A 219 6.20 -30.72 -1.10
CA LEU A 219 5.56 -30.66 0.22
C LEU A 219 6.49 -30.17 1.33
N SER A 220 7.82 -30.26 1.17
CA SER A 220 8.78 -29.73 2.14
C SER A 220 9.06 -28.26 1.88
N MET A 221 9.09 -27.45 2.95
CA MET A 221 9.40 -26.03 2.86
C MET A 221 10.80 -25.78 2.29
N ASP A 222 11.77 -26.65 2.59
CA ASP A 222 13.14 -26.54 2.08
C ASP A 222 13.18 -26.79 0.57
N LYS A 223 12.43 -27.79 0.07
CA LYS A 223 12.32 -28.05 -1.36
C LYS A 223 11.66 -26.88 -2.10
N VAL A 224 10.62 -26.29 -1.51
CA VAL A 224 9.98 -25.09 -2.06
C VAL A 224 10.93 -23.89 -2.02
N ALA A 225 11.74 -23.75 -0.97
CA ALA A 225 12.74 -22.69 -0.85
C ALA A 225 13.81 -22.81 -1.94
N ILE A 226 14.38 -24.00 -2.16
CA ILE A 226 15.34 -24.26 -3.23
C ILE A 226 14.73 -23.91 -4.59
N HIS A 227 13.54 -24.44 -4.90
CA HIS A 227 12.87 -24.16 -6.16
C HIS A 227 12.61 -22.66 -6.36
N THR A 228 12.18 -21.97 -5.30
CA THR A 228 11.94 -20.53 -5.32
C THR A 228 13.23 -19.75 -5.55
N GLN A 229 14.30 -20.07 -4.84
CA GLN A 229 15.59 -19.38 -4.97
C GLN A 229 16.17 -19.56 -6.38
N THR A 230 16.18 -20.77 -6.92
CA THR A 230 16.61 -21.04 -8.30
C THR A 230 15.75 -20.27 -9.31
N SER A 231 14.43 -20.20 -9.08
CA SER A 231 13.52 -19.43 -9.91
C SER A 231 13.82 -17.92 -9.89
N LEU A 232 14.08 -17.36 -8.71
CA LEU A 232 14.44 -15.94 -8.55
C LEU A 232 15.80 -15.63 -9.17
N LEU A 233 16.78 -16.53 -9.03
CA LEU A 233 18.11 -16.39 -9.63
C LEU A 233 18.02 -16.38 -11.15
N THR A 234 17.36 -17.39 -11.75
CA THR A 234 17.18 -17.45 -13.20
C THR A 234 16.39 -16.26 -13.75
N TYR A 235 15.40 -15.76 -13.00
CA TYR A 235 14.69 -14.52 -13.34
C TYR A 235 15.64 -13.32 -13.37
N SER A 236 16.42 -13.14 -12.31
CA SER A 236 17.36 -12.02 -12.19
C SER A 236 18.41 -12.05 -13.30
N VAL A 237 18.99 -13.22 -13.60
CA VAL A 237 19.94 -13.40 -14.71
C VAL A 237 19.31 -13.04 -16.06
N THR A 238 18.08 -13.51 -16.32
CA THR A 238 17.36 -13.18 -17.57
C THR A 238 17.13 -11.67 -17.69
N MET A 239 16.76 -11.01 -16.59
CA MET A 239 16.52 -9.57 -16.54
C MET A 239 17.79 -8.77 -16.77
N LEU A 240 18.88 -9.14 -16.09
CA LEU A 240 20.18 -8.51 -16.25
C LEU A 240 20.71 -8.65 -17.67
N ALA A 241 20.62 -9.84 -18.27
CA ALA A 241 21.00 -10.06 -19.66
C ALA A 241 20.23 -9.10 -20.59
N ARG A 242 18.91 -9.01 -20.44
CA ARG A 242 18.09 -8.09 -21.27
C ARG A 242 18.44 -6.62 -21.08
N LEU A 243 18.77 -6.20 -19.87
CA LEU A 243 19.21 -4.83 -19.58
C LEU A 243 20.54 -4.52 -20.29
N ILE A 244 21.49 -5.45 -20.24
CA ILE A 244 22.79 -5.32 -20.90
C ILE A 244 22.63 -5.23 -22.42
N TYR A 245 21.74 -6.04 -23.02
CA TYR A 245 21.49 -6.04 -24.46
C TYR A 245 20.48 -4.96 -24.94
N GLY A 246 20.04 -4.06 -24.06
CA GLY A 246 19.18 -2.92 -24.44
C GLY A 246 17.72 -3.27 -24.77
N ASP A 247 17.23 -4.47 -24.42
CA ASP A 247 15.88 -4.94 -24.74
C ASP A 247 14.84 -4.45 -23.69
N TYR A 248 14.77 -3.13 -23.51
CA TYR A 248 13.96 -2.48 -22.48
C TYR A 248 12.44 -2.64 -22.69
N GLU A 249 11.98 -2.71 -23.94
CA GLU A 249 10.56 -2.88 -24.27
C GLU A 249 10.07 -4.29 -23.92
N ARG A 250 10.87 -5.34 -24.14
CA ARG A 250 10.50 -6.72 -23.75
C ARG A 250 10.63 -6.99 -22.25
N ILE A 251 11.36 -6.16 -21.51
CA ILE A 251 11.36 -6.19 -20.03
C ILE A 251 9.98 -5.77 -19.50
N ARG A 252 9.40 -4.69 -20.04
CA ARG A 252 8.07 -4.22 -19.62
C ARG A 252 6.96 -5.15 -20.09
N HIS A 253 7.08 -5.76 -21.26
CA HIS A 253 6.02 -6.55 -21.90
C HIS A 253 6.18 -8.06 -21.78
N MET A 254 6.74 -8.57 -20.67
CA MET A 254 7.08 -9.98 -20.48
C MET A 254 5.86 -10.94 -20.55
N ARG A 255 5.42 -11.25 -21.77
CA ARG A 255 4.78 -12.50 -22.19
C ARG A 255 5.95 -13.43 -22.57
N MET A 256 6.47 -14.16 -21.59
CA MET A 256 7.09 -15.46 -21.89
C MET A 256 5.97 -16.46 -22.02
#